data_AF-A0A9D8F7F0-F1
#
_entry.id   AF-A0A9D8F7F0-F1
#
_cell.length_a   1.000
_cell.length_b   1.000
_cell.length_c   1.000
_cell.angle_alpha   90.00
_cell.angle_beta   90.00
_cell.angle_gamma   90.00
#
_symmetry.space_group_name_H-M   'P 1'
#
loop_
_entity.id
_entity.type
_entity.pdbx_description
1 polymer ?
#
loop_
_entity_poly.entity_id
_entity_poly.type
_entity_poly.pdbx_seq_one_letter_code
_entity_poly.pdbx_strand_id
1 'polypeptide(L)'
;MKSSSWLAQALIAILLLAGGAILWRSSEYERRIAAAERDLVTLKYDDALAAAAQAGGRLANLMPGSTAAADAKALESTAGYWRGDYDRAIENPDAKLLAANAAFRKVREAGGSWQAVVGRLDGVVKQYAEIVRENPGNSEAVFNYEYVVRLRAVLAARKLQVPPFDARGAGLSLHGFEGAPPEQTDMKKFKMIVPMRPDERLEAEKAGKGTTKVRKG
;
A
#
# COMPACT_ATOMS: atom_id res chain seq x y z
N MET A 1 51.25 42.35 -2.92
CA MET A 1 49.77 42.39 -2.80
C MET A 1 49.07 41.32 -3.67
N LYS A 2 49.62 40.11 -3.84
CA LYS A 2 49.02 39.03 -4.68
C LYS A 2 48.27 37.95 -3.89
N SER A 3 48.47 37.87 -2.57
CA SER A 3 47.92 36.80 -1.70
C SER A 3 46.40 36.89 -1.49
N SER A 4 45.81 38.08 -1.58
CA SER A 4 44.38 38.28 -1.33
C SER A 4 43.48 37.67 -2.42
N SER A 5 43.91 37.69 -3.69
CA SER A 5 43.10 37.15 -4.79
C SER A 5 43.04 35.61 -4.80
N TRP A 6 44.15 34.95 -4.44
CA TRP A 6 44.22 33.49 -4.38
C TRP A 6 43.40 32.94 -3.21
N LEU A 7 43.45 33.61 -2.04
CA LEU A 7 42.59 33.24 -0.90
C LEU A 7 41.10 33.42 -1.24
N ALA A 8 40.73 34.51 -1.92
CA ALA A 8 39.36 34.72 -2.36
C ALA A 8 38.90 33.66 -3.38
N GLN A 9 39.76 33.32 -4.36
CA GLN A 9 39.49 32.26 -5.33
C GLN A 9 39.36 30.88 -4.67
N ALA A 10 40.23 30.57 -3.70
CA ALA A 10 40.14 29.33 -2.93
C ALA A 10 38.85 29.25 -2.11
N LEU A 11 38.44 30.34 -1.46
CA LEU A 11 37.17 30.45 -0.74
C LEU A 11 35.97 30.23 -1.68
N ILE A 12 35.97 30.85 -2.86
CA ILE A 12 34.92 30.66 -3.86
C ILE A 12 34.89 29.20 -4.35
N ALA A 13 36.04 28.60 -4.64
CA ALA A 13 36.12 27.21 -5.05
C ALA A 13 35.57 26.24 -3.98
N ILE A 14 35.90 26.49 -2.71
CA ILE A 14 35.35 25.71 -1.58
C ILE A 14 33.83 25.88 -1.49
N LEU A 15 33.32 27.11 -1.62
CA LEU A 15 31.88 27.37 -1.61
C LEU A 15 31.16 26.68 -2.76
N LEU A 16 31.73 26.68 -3.96
CA LEU A 16 31.17 25.99 -5.12
C LEU A 16 31.17 24.47 -4.95
N LEU A 17 32.26 23.90 -4.41
CA LEU A 17 32.32 22.47 -4.12
C LEU A 17 31.32 22.07 -3.02
N ALA A 18 31.19 22.88 -1.97
CA ALA A 18 30.21 22.66 -0.92
C ALA A 18 28.78 22.76 -1.46
N GLY A 19 28.48 23.78 -2.26
CA GLY A 19 27.18 23.93 -2.93
C GLY A 19 26.87 22.76 -3.87
N GLY A 20 27.84 22.34 -4.69
CA GLY A 20 27.73 21.18 -5.57
C GLY A 20 27.47 19.88 -4.81
N ALA A 21 28.16 19.66 -3.69
CA ALA A 21 27.96 18.49 -2.84
C ALA A 21 26.56 18.46 -2.19
N ILE A 22 26.03 19.63 -1.80
CA ILE A 22 24.68 19.76 -1.24
C ILE A 22 23.63 19.43 -2.31
N LEU A 23 23.75 20.01 -3.52
CA LEU A 23 22.83 19.75 -4.63
C LEU A 23 22.89 18.28 -5.10
N TRP A 24 24.08 17.70 -5.10
CA TRP A 24 24.24 16.29 -5.45
C TRP A 24 23.53 15.38 -4.44
N ARG A 25 23.71 15.65 -3.13
CA ARG A 25 22.98 14.93 -2.07
C ARG A 25 21.47 15.12 -2.12
N SER A 26 20.98 16.31 -2.45
CA SER A 26 19.53 16.52 -2.60
C SER A 26 18.99 15.72 -3.79
N SER A 27 19.71 15.68 -4.91
CA SER A 27 19.32 14.86 -6.07
C SER A 27 19.30 13.36 -5.75
N GLU A 28 20.28 12.84 -4.97
CA GLU A 28 20.25 11.45 -4.51
C GLU A 28 19.06 11.14 -3.61
N TYR A 29 18.63 12.11 -2.81
CA TYR A 29 17.45 11.96 -1.98
C TYR A 29 16.16 11.92 -2.82
N GLU A 30 15.99 12.85 -3.76
CA GLU A 30 14.84 12.87 -4.68
C GLU A 30 14.74 11.56 -5.48
N ARG A 31 15.86 11.03 -5.98
CA ARG A 31 15.88 9.73 -6.68
C ARG A 31 15.43 8.58 -5.80
N ARG A 32 15.75 8.61 -4.50
CA ARG A 32 15.34 7.58 -3.54
C ARG A 32 13.86 7.67 -3.24
N ILE A 33 13.31 8.86 -3.01
CA ILE A 33 11.87 9.04 -2.83
C ILE A 33 11.10 8.60 -4.07
N ALA A 34 11.55 8.99 -5.27
CA ALA A 34 10.94 8.53 -6.51
C ALA A 34 11.02 7.00 -6.70
N ALA A 35 12.09 6.37 -6.23
CA ALA A 35 12.19 4.90 -6.22
C ALA A 35 11.20 4.28 -5.23
N ALA A 36 11.07 4.86 -4.04
CA ALA A 36 10.17 4.39 -3.02
C ALA A 36 8.69 4.58 -3.38
N GLU A 37 8.35 5.66 -4.09
CA GLU A 37 7.02 5.85 -4.70
C GLU A 37 6.74 4.78 -5.75
N ARG A 38 7.74 4.42 -6.58
CA ARG A 38 7.62 3.29 -7.51
C ARG A 38 7.36 1.99 -6.76
N ASP A 39 8.06 1.76 -5.66
CA ASP A 39 7.88 0.57 -4.83
C ASP A 39 6.48 0.55 -4.20
N LEU A 40 5.98 1.70 -3.72
CA LEU A 40 4.61 1.85 -3.22
C LEU A 40 3.57 1.47 -4.29
N VAL A 41 3.65 2.01 -5.50
CA VAL A 41 2.67 1.71 -6.57
C VAL A 41 2.82 0.31 -7.14
N THR A 42 3.99 -0.33 -6.98
CA THR A 42 4.21 -1.74 -7.31
C THR A 42 3.93 -2.68 -6.13
N LEU A 43 3.25 -2.18 -5.10
CA LEU A 43 2.77 -2.92 -3.93
C LEU A 43 3.89 -3.49 -3.04
N LYS A 44 5.12 -2.98 -3.19
CA LYS A 44 6.29 -3.32 -2.36
C LYS A 44 6.38 -2.41 -1.14
N TYR A 45 5.39 -2.53 -0.26
CA TYR A 45 5.23 -1.60 0.86
C TYR A 45 6.41 -1.65 1.86
N ASP A 46 7.04 -2.80 2.02
CA ASP A 46 8.18 -2.98 2.93
C ASP A 46 9.41 -2.20 2.45
N ASP A 47 9.69 -2.27 1.14
CA ASP A 47 10.78 -1.53 0.50
C ASP A 47 10.50 -0.03 0.53
N ALA A 48 9.26 0.37 0.23
CA ALA A 48 8.83 1.77 0.30
C ALA A 48 8.98 2.36 1.72
N LEU A 49 8.61 1.59 2.76
CA LEU A 49 8.77 1.99 4.16
C LEU A 49 10.25 2.08 4.56
N ALA A 50 11.07 1.12 4.14
CA ALA A 50 12.51 1.12 4.44
C ALA A 50 13.22 2.33 3.80
N ALA A 51 12.80 2.72 2.60
CA ALA A 51 13.29 3.91 1.92
C ALA A 51 12.78 5.21 2.58
N ALA A 52 11.50 5.28 2.97
CA ALA A 52 10.92 6.43 3.66
C ALA A 52 11.59 6.73 5.02
N ALA A 53 11.98 5.67 5.76
CA ALA A 53 12.66 5.79 7.05
C ALA A 53 14.07 6.41 6.95
N GLN A 54 14.69 6.41 5.75
CA GLN A 54 16.00 7.03 5.54
C GLN A 54 15.84 8.54 5.35
N ALA A 55 15.96 9.28 6.46
CA ALA A 55 15.92 10.74 6.42
C ALA A 55 16.95 11.32 5.43
N GLY A 56 16.55 12.34 4.65
CA GLY A 56 17.40 13.06 3.69
C GLY A 56 18.57 13.84 4.28
N GLY A 57 18.85 13.64 5.57
CA GLY A 57 19.81 14.40 6.35
C GLY A 57 19.30 15.80 6.71
N ARG A 58 19.79 16.35 7.82
CA ARG A 58 19.39 17.68 8.33
C ARG A 58 19.55 18.80 7.29
N LEU A 59 20.51 18.67 6.38
CA LEU A 59 20.80 19.67 5.36
C LEU A 59 19.74 19.72 4.25
N ALA A 60 19.14 18.59 3.86
CA ALA A 60 18.09 18.58 2.84
C ALA A 60 16.84 19.32 3.31
N ASN A 61 16.54 19.27 4.62
CA ASN A 61 15.38 19.96 5.21
C ASN A 61 15.60 21.48 5.35
N LEU A 62 16.84 21.96 5.25
CA LEU A 62 17.17 23.39 5.34
C LEU A 62 17.17 24.08 3.97
N MET A 63 17.04 23.32 2.88
CA MET A 63 16.98 23.91 1.55
C MET A 63 15.65 24.65 1.33
N PRO A 64 15.67 25.86 0.77
CA PRO A 64 14.45 26.59 0.45
C PRO A 64 13.54 25.76 -0.47
N GLY A 65 12.27 25.64 -0.12
CA GLY A 65 11.29 24.87 -0.90
C GLY A 65 11.39 23.35 -0.77
N SER A 66 12.21 22.83 0.16
CA SER A 66 12.32 21.39 0.41
C SER A 66 11.02 20.82 0.99
N THR A 67 10.43 19.86 0.29
CA THR A 67 9.29 19.04 0.76
C THR A 67 9.75 17.67 1.29
N ALA A 68 11.06 17.41 1.31
CA ALA A 68 11.64 16.10 1.62
C ALA A 68 11.04 15.41 2.85
N ALA A 69 11.02 16.12 3.99
CA ALA A 69 10.47 15.57 5.22
C ALA A 69 8.96 15.29 5.13
N ALA A 70 8.20 16.15 4.43
CA ALA A 70 6.78 15.97 4.22
C ALA A 70 6.50 14.80 3.27
N ASP A 71 7.27 14.67 2.19
CA ASP A 71 7.15 13.60 1.20
C ASP A 71 7.47 12.23 1.82
N ALA A 72 8.56 12.15 2.60
CA ALA A 72 8.91 10.92 3.33
C ALA A 72 7.81 10.52 4.33
N LYS A 73 7.24 11.48 5.06
CA LYS A 73 6.16 11.23 6.02
C LYS A 73 4.87 10.80 5.30
N ALA A 74 4.53 11.44 4.19
CA ALA A 74 3.36 11.08 3.38
C ALA A 74 3.52 9.67 2.80
N LEU A 75 4.71 9.34 2.30
CA LEU A 75 5.06 8.02 1.79
C LEU A 75 4.99 6.96 2.89
N GLU A 76 5.61 7.21 4.06
CA GLU A 76 5.58 6.30 5.21
C GLU A 76 4.14 6.02 5.66
N SER A 77 3.33 7.07 5.78
CA SER A 77 1.92 7.00 6.17
C SER A 77 1.10 6.18 5.17
N THR A 78 1.30 6.41 3.87
CA THR A 78 0.59 5.71 2.79
C THR A 78 1.01 4.26 2.67
N ALA A 79 2.32 3.98 2.69
CA ALA A 79 2.84 2.61 2.65
C ALA A 79 2.42 1.82 3.89
N GLY A 80 2.42 2.45 5.07
CA GLY A 80 1.91 1.86 6.31
C GLY A 80 0.43 1.49 6.20
N TYR A 81 -0.40 2.41 5.72
CA TYR A 81 -1.83 2.16 5.49
C TYR A 81 -2.08 0.94 4.60
N TRP A 82 -1.38 0.85 3.46
CA TRP A 82 -1.59 -0.25 2.51
C TRP A 82 -0.99 -1.58 2.98
N ARG A 83 0.07 -1.55 3.79
CA ARG A 83 0.62 -2.73 4.48
C ARG A 83 -0.30 -3.24 5.59
N GLY A 84 -1.26 -2.43 6.05
CA GLY A 84 -2.12 -2.74 7.19
C GLY A 84 -1.59 -2.24 8.53
N ASP A 85 -0.53 -1.44 8.55
CA ASP A 85 -0.04 -0.75 9.74
C ASP A 85 -0.71 0.63 9.85
N TYR A 86 -1.95 0.61 10.36
CA TYR A 86 -2.83 1.78 10.40
C TYR A 86 -2.36 2.87 11.37
N ASP A 87 -1.52 2.55 12.35
CA ASP A 87 -1.06 3.51 13.36
C ASP A 87 -0.23 4.63 12.74
N ARG A 88 0.65 4.30 11.78
CA ARG A 88 1.41 5.30 11.01
C ARG A 88 0.52 6.28 10.24
N ALA A 89 -0.64 5.83 9.79
CA ALA A 89 -1.59 6.67 9.08
C ALA A 89 -2.41 7.55 10.03
N ILE A 90 -2.77 7.03 11.21
CA ILE A 90 -3.51 7.76 12.25
C ILE A 90 -2.66 8.89 12.86
N GLU A 91 -1.36 8.64 13.05
CA GLU A 91 -0.42 9.60 13.64
C GLU A 91 -0.02 10.74 12.69
N ASN A 92 -0.44 10.70 11.42
CA ASN A 92 -0.11 11.73 10.44
C ASN A 92 -1.17 12.85 10.42
N PRO A 93 -0.94 14.01 11.08
CA PRO A 93 -1.91 15.11 11.12
C PRO A 93 -2.18 15.75 9.75
N ASP A 94 -1.24 15.63 8.82
CA ASP A 94 -1.32 16.29 7.50
C ASP A 94 -2.25 15.51 6.55
N ALA A 95 -2.51 14.23 6.83
CA ALA A 95 -3.29 13.33 5.99
C ALA A 95 -4.63 12.94 6.65
N LYS A 96 -5.46 13.93 7.02
CA LYS A 96 -6.71 13.73 7.78
C LYS A 96 -7.62 12.63 7.22
N LEU A 97 -7.82 12.61 5.90
CA LEU A 97 -8.67 11.60 5.25
C LEU A 97 -8.07 10.19 5.36
N LEU A 98 -6.76 10.06 5.12
CA LEU A 98 -6.06 8.80 5.26
C LEU A 98 -6.09 8.31 6.71
N ALA A 99 -5.91 9.21 7.67
CA ALA A 99 -6.00 8.93 9.11
C ALA A 99 -7.41 8.43 9.50
N ALA A 100 -8.49 9.05 8.99
CA ALA A 100 -9.86 8.60 9.22
C ALA A 100 -10.15 7.23 8.57
N ASN A 101 -9.66 7.03 7.35
CA ASN A 101 -9.71 5.75 6.65
C ASN A 101 -8.97 4.65 7.43
N ALA A 102 -7.81 4.97 8.01
CA ALA A 102 -7.00 4.07 8.83
C ALA A 102 -7.70 3.73 10.15
N ALA A 103 -8.26 4.73 10.84
CA ALA A 103 -9.03 4.53 12.06
C ALA A 103 -10.22 3.58 11.82
N PHE A 104 -10.94 3.74 10.70
CA PHE A 104 -12.00 2.81 10.32
C PHE A 104 -11.50 1.37 10.16
N ARG A 105 -10.36 1.17 9.49
CA ARG A 105 -9.78 -0.17 9.31
C ARG A 105 -9.31 -0.77 10.63
N LYS A 106 -8.76 0.03 11.54
CA LYS A 106 -8.39 -0.40 12.90
C LYS A 106 -9.60 -0.89 13.72
N VAL A 107 -10.78 -0.27 13.53
CA VAL A 107 -12.03 -0.77 14.14
C VAL A 107 -12.38 -2.16 13.61
N ARG A 108 -12.20 -2.41 12.32
CA ARG A 108 -12.43 -3.72 11.71
C ARG A 108 -11.39 -4.76 12.11
N GLU A 109 -10.14 -4.35 12.24
CA GLU A 109 -9.04 -5.19 12.70
C GLU A 109 -9.32 -5.75 14.09
N ALA A 110 -9.72 -4.88 15.02
CA ALA A 110 -10.02 -5.30 16.38
C ALA A 110 -11.30 -6.14 16.48
N GLY A 111 -12.32 -5.88 15.65
CA GLY A 111 -13.60 -6.61 15.68
C GLY A 111 -14.26 -6.65 17.07
N GLY A 112 -15.15 -7.61 17.31
CA GLY A 112 -15.75 -7.88 18.62
C GLY A 112 -17.25 -7.65 18.69
N SER A 113 -17.73 -7.30 19.89
CA SER A 113 -19.15 -7.10 20.16
C SER A 113 -19.71 -5.87 19.44
N TRP A 114 -21.01 -5.90 19.11
CA TRP A 114 -21.65 -4.80 18.41
C TRP A 114 -21.54 -3.48 19.18
N GLN A 115 -21.62 -3.50 20.52
CA GLN A 115 -21.48 -2.31 21.36
C GLN A 115 -20.08 -1.69 21.24
N ALA A 116 -19.04 -2.52 21.34
CA ALA A 116 -17.65 -2.07 21.27
C ALA A 116 -17.32 -1.51 19.88
N VAL A 117 -17.83 -2.16 18.82
CA VAL A 117 -17.65 -1.67 17.45
C VAL A 117 -18.40 -0.37 17.22
N VAL A 118 -19.69 -0.29 17.59
CA VAL A 118 -20.48 0.95 17.45
C VAL A 118 -19.84 2.11 18.21
N GLY A 119 -19.38 1.89 19.44
CA GLY A 119 -18.72 2.92 20.23
C GLY A 119 -17.41 3.43 19.60
N ARG A 120 -16.64 2.55 18.93
CA ARG A 120 -15.46 3.00 18.17
C ARG A 120 -15.84 3.69 16.86
N LEU A 121 -16.89 3.23 16.17
CA LEU A 121 -17.40 3.88 14.96
C LEU A 121 -17.88 5.31 15.24
N ASP A 122 -18.39 5.61 16.44
CA ASP A 122 -18.74 6.98 16.83
C ASP A 122 -17.55 7.95 16.73
N GLY A 123 -16.34 7.50 17.07
CA GLY A 123 -15.11 8.27 16.90
C GLY A 123 -14.77 8.50 15.43
N VAL A 124 -14.90 7.47 14.61
CA VAL A 124 -14.65 7.53 13.16
C VAL A 124 -15.64 8.46 12.45
N VAL A 125 -16.93 8.41 12.83
CA VAL A 125 -17.96 9.32 12.30
C VAL A 125 -17.59 10.78 12.58
N LYS A 126 -17.09 11.09 13.79
CA LYS A 126 -16.65 12.46 14.13
C LYS A 126 -15.48 12.92 13.26
N GLN A 127 -14.50 12.06 13.01
CA GLN A 127 -13.36 12.38 12.15
C GLN A 127 -13.80 12.69 10.72
N TYR A 128 -14.65 11.86 10.10
CA TYR A 128 -15.18 12.17 8.77
C TYR A 128 -16.05 13.43 8.76
N ALA A 129 -16.88 13.64 9.78
CA ALA A 129 -17.70 14.85 9.88
C ALA A 129 -16.86 16.14 9.95
N GLU A 130 -15.69 16.08 10.59
CA GLU A 130 -14.74 17.19 10.62
C GLU A 130 -14.16 17.48 9.24
N ILE A 131 -13.72 16.45 8.51
CA ILE A 131 -13.20 16.59 7.14
C ILE A 131 -14.26 17.16 6.20
N VAL A 132 -15.49 16.66 6.29
CA VAL A 132 -16.62 17.16 5.47
C VAL A 132 -16.95 18.62 5.81
N ARG A 133 -16.80 19.03 7.08
CA ARG A 133 -17.01 20.43 7.48
C ARG A 133 -15.92 21.35 6.92
N GLU A 134 -14.67 20.91 6.94
CA GLU A 134 -13.53 21.67 6.42
C GLU A 134 -13.53 21.73 4.89
N ASN A 135 -13.87 20.63 4.23
CA ASN A 135 -13.94 20.53 2.77
C ASN A 135 -15.21 19.77 2.33
N PRO A 136 -16.33 20.48 2.18
CA PRO A 136 -17.59 19.88 1.73
C PRO A 136 -17.55 19.28 0.32
N GLY A 137 -16.58 19.68 -0.51
CA GLY A 137 -16.39 19.17 -1.86
C GLY A 137 -15.67 17.83 -1.93
N ASN A 138 -15.16 17.31 -0.81
CA ASN A 138 -14.48 16.02 -0.77
C ASN A 138 -15.48 14.86 -0.85
N SER A 139 -15.72 14.36 -2.07
CA SER A 139 -16.66 13.28 -2.33
C SER A 139 -16.34 11.98 -1.58
N GLU A 140 -15.05 11.67 -1.38
CA GLU A 140 -14.62 10.47 -0.66
C GLU A 140 -14.99 10.56 0.82
N ALA A 141 -14.71 11.70 1.46
CA ALA A 141 -15.04 11.93 2.86
C ALA A 141 -16.56 11.86 3.10
N VAL A 142 -17.35 12.48 2.21
CA VAL A 142 -18.82 12.47 2.28
C VAL A 142 -19.35 11.04 2.12
N PHE A 143 -18.85 10.29 1.14
CA PHE A 143 -19.24 8.91 0.94
C PHE A 143 -18.90 8.02 2.15
N ASN A 144 -17.67 8.13 2.66
CA ASN A 144 -17.21 7.34 3.81
C ASN A 144 -17.98 7.71 5.08
N TYR A 145 -18.31 8.98 5.29
CA TYR A 145 -19.17 9.43 6.38
C TYR A 145 -20.53 8.71 6.36
N GLU A 146 -21.24 8.80 5.22
CA GLU A 146 -22.55 8.16 5.03
C GLU A 146 -22.49 6.65 5.23
N TYR A 147 -21.46 6.02 4.66
CA TYR A 147 -21.23 4.58 4.79
C TYR A 147 -21.07 4.18 6.27
N VAL A 148 -20.22 4.87 7.03
CA VAL A 148 -19.96 4.55 8.43
C VAL A 148 -21.20 4.79 9.29
N VAL A 149 -21.95 5.87 9.06
CA VAL A 149 -23.21 6.15 9.78
C VAL A 149 -24.23 5.03 9.56
N ARG A 150 -24.40 4.57 8.31
CA ARG A 150 -25.32 3.47 7.98
C ARG A 150 -24.85 2.15 8.55
N LEU A 151 -23.56 1.83 8.42
CA LEU A 151 -22.97 0.63 8.99
C LEU A 151 -23.19 0.56 10.50
N ARG A 152 -22.90 1.66 11.19
CA ARG A 152 -23.15 1.81 12.64
C ARG A 152 -24.62 1.55 12.98
N ALA A 153 -25.56 2.15 12.25
CA ALA A 153 -26.98 1.96 12.48
C ALA A 153 -27.42 0.50 12.29
N VAL A 154 -26.92 -0.17 11.25
CA VAL A 154 -27.21 -1.58 10.98
C VAL A 154 -26.64 -2.48 12.08
N LEU A 155 -25.39 -2.26 12.50
CA LEU A 155 -24.76 -3.04 13.56
C LEU A 155 -25.51 -2.89 14.89
N ALA A 156 -25.92 -1.67 15.24
CA ALA A 156 -26.70 -1.41 16.45
C ALA A 156 -28.10 -2.05 16.39
N ALA A 157 -28.80 -1.91 15.27
CA ALA A 157 -30.16 -2.44 15.11
C ALA A 157 -30.18 -3.97 15.12
N ARG A 158 -29.23 -4.61 14.43
CA ARG A 158 -29.18 -6.07 14.30
C ARG A 158 -28.32 -6.74 15.37
N LYS A 159 -27.63 -5.97 16.22
CA LYS A 159 -26.73 -6.47 17.27
C LYS A 159 -25.68 -7.44 16.74
N LEU A 160 -25.19 -7.18 15.51
CA LEU A 160 -24.28 -8.07 14.80
C LEU A 160 -22.88 -8.00 15.40
N GLN A 161 -22.34 -9.16 15.73
CA GLN A 161 -20.92 -9.28 16.04
C GLN A 161 -20.10 -9.09 14.76
N VAL A 162 -18.94 -8.45 14.90
CA VAL A 162 -18.05 -8.19 13.79
C VAL A 162 -16.79 -9.03 13.98
N PRO A 163 -16.47 -9.96 13.06
CA PRO A 163 -15.24 -10.72 13.16
C PRO A 163 -14.04 -9.79 12.98
N PRO A 164 -12.94 -10.00 13.74
CA PRO A 164 -11.69 -9.27 13.52
C PRO A 164 -11.11 -9.59 12.15
N PHE A 165 -10.45 -8.61 11.54
CA PHE A 165 -9.82 -8.75 10.22
C PHE A 165 -8.42 -8.15 10.22
N ASP A 166 -7.40 -8.99 10.31
CA ASP A 166 -6.01 -8.57 10.19
C ASP A 166 -5.60 -8.47 8.71
N ALA A 167 -5.36 -7.25 8.24
CA ALA A 167 -4.92 -7.00 6.88
C ALA A 167 -3.44 -7.37 6.64
N ARG A 168 -2.61 -7.30 7.69
CA ARG A 168 -1.17 -7.56 7.61
C ARG A 168 -0.90 -9.05 7.49
N GLY A 169 -1.59 -9.87 8.28
CA GLY A 169 -1.53 -11.33 8.19
C GLY A 169 -2.25 -11.91 6.97
N ALA A 170 -3.23 -11.18 6.42
CA ALA A 170 -4.00 -11.64 5.25
C ALA A 170 -3.28 -11.48 3.91
N GLY A 171 -2.09 -10.87 3.85
CA GLY A 171 -1.33 -10.71 2.59
C GLY A 171 -2.13 -10.03 1.47
N LEU A 172 -3.05 -9.14 1.83
CA LEU A 172 -4.04 -8.57 0.93
C LEU A 172 -3.38 -7.53 -0.01
N SER A 173 -2.77 -7.98 -1.09
CA SER A 173 -2.46 -7.12 -2.23
C SER A 173 -3.72 -6.92 -3.07
N LEU A 174 -3.77 -5.87 -3.89
CA LEU A 174 -4.88 -5.63 -4.84
C LEU A 174 -5.11 -6.84 -5.78
N HIS A 175 -4.12 -7.75 -5.91
CA HIS A 175 -4.12 -8.92 -6.76
C HIS A 175 -4.37 -10.25 -6.01
N GLY A 176 -4.75 -10.20 -4.73
CA GLY A 176 -4.86 -11.38 -3.87
C GLY A 176 -3.57 -11.64 -3.09
N PHE A 177 -3.41 -12.87 -2.60
CA PHE A 177 -2.23 -13.24 -1.82
C PHE A 177 -0.96 -13.25 -2.69
N GLU A 178 0.15 -12.80 -2.12
CA GLU A 178 1.46 -12.86 -2.78
C GLU A 178 1.80 -14.29 -3.21
N GLY A 179 2.05 -14.50 -4.51
CA GLY A 179 2.38 -15.81 -5.08
C GLY A 179 1.22 -16.80 -5.18
N ALA A 180 0.01 -16.44 -4.76
CA ALA A 180 -1.15 -17.32 -4.93
C ALA A 180 -1.67 -17.25 -6.38
N PRO A 181 -2.13 -18.38 -6.93
CA PRO A 181 -2.80 -18.38 -8.22
C PRO A 181 -4.06 -17.50 -8.17
N PRO A 182 -4.40 -16.75 -9.24
CA PRO A 182 -5.57 -15.88 -9.23
C PRO A 182 -6.84 -16.72 -8.99
N GLU A 183 -7.67 -16.30 -8.03
CA GLU A 183 -8.86 -17.05 -7.55
C GLU A 183 -9.85 -17.45 -8.68
N GLN A 184 -9.82 -16.75 -9.81
CA GLN A 184 -10.72 -17.01 -10.95
C GLN A 184 -10.12 -17.93 -12.03
N THR A 185 -8.89 -18.42 -11.86
CA THR A 185 -8.24 -19.29 -12.84
C THR A 185 -8.31 -20.74 -12.40
N ASP A 186 -9.25 -21.49 -12.97
CA ASP A 186 -9.31 -22.94 -12.83
C ASP A 186 -8.05 -23.55 -13.50
N MET A 187 -7.05 -23.88 -12.67
CA MET A 187 -5.77 -24.45 -13.09
C MET A 187 -5.92 -25.73 -13.93
N LYS A 188 -7.09 -26.40 -13.87
CA LYS A 188 -7.41 -27.55 -14.72
C LYS A 188 -7.53 -27.23 -16.22
N LYS A 189 -7.62 -25.95 -16.60
CA LYS A 189 -7.73 -25.52 -18.00
C LYS A 189 -6.40 -25.16 -18.67
N PHE A 190 -5.29 -25.11 -17.93
CA PHE A 190 -3.96 -25.05 -18.54
C PHE A 190 -3.55 -26.43 -19.06
N LYS A 191 -4.27 -26.93 -20.07
CA LYS A 191 -3.73 -27.98 -20.92
C LYS A 191 -2.63 -27.34 -21.74
N MET A 192 -1.38 -27.53 -21.34
CA MET A 192 -0.27 -27.36 -22.26
C MET A 192 -0.53 -28.30 -23.44
N ILE A 193 -0.90 -27.72 -24.58
CA ILE A 193 -0.98 -28.46 -25.83
C ILE A 193 0.47 -28.73 -26.23
N VAL A 194 1.03 -29.84 -25.75
CA VAL A 194 2.25 -30.39 -26.32
C VAL A 194 1.84 -30.99 -27.66
N PRO A 195 2.30 -30.45 -28.81
CA PRO A 195 2.01 -31.07 -30.09
C PRO A 195 2.69 -32.44 -30.13
N MET A 196 1.93 -33.51 -29.89
CA MET A 196 2.43 -34.88 -30.04
C MET A 196 2.72 -35.17 -31.52
N ARG A 197 3.80 -35.89 -31.78
CA ARG A 197 4.13 -36.33 -33.15
C ARG A 197 3.10 -37.37 -33.61
N PRO A 198 2.79 -37.45 -34.91
CA PRO A 198 1.74 -38.33 -35.45
C PRO A 198 1.88 -39.80 -35.03
N ASP A 199 3.11 -40.27 -34.82
CA ASP A 199 3.43 -41.66 -34.52
C ASP A 199 2.94 -42.10 -33.13
N GLU A 200 2.89 -41.20 -32.15
CA GLU A 200 2.42 -41.46 -30.78
C GLU A 200 0.89 -41.56 -30.68
N ARG A 201 0.15 -41.02 -31.66
CA ARG A 201 -1.32 -41.09 -31.70
C ARG A 201 -1.84 -42.49 -32.02
N LEU A 202 -1.08 -43.29 -32.77
CA LEU A 202 -1.49 -44.62 -33.22
C LEU A 202 -1.37 -45.70 -32.12
N GLU A 203 -0.47 -45.52 -31.16
CA GLU A 203 -0.33 -46.46 -30.03
C GLU A 203 -1.43 -46.28 -28.97
N ALA A 204 -1.87 -45.05 -28.74
CA ALA A 204 -2.92 -44.75 -27.76
C ALA A 204 -4.30 -45.32 -28.17
N GLU A 205 -4.62 -45.39 -29.47
CA GLU A 205 -5.88 -45.99 -29.95
C GLU A 205 -5.91 -47.52 -29.82
N LYS A 206 -4.76 -48.20 -29.86
CA LYS A 206 -4.70 -49.67 -29.71
C LYS A 206 -4.92 -50.15 -28.28
N ALA A 207 -4.67 -49.32 -27.27
CA ALA A 207 -4.78 -49.69 -25.85
C ALA A 207 -6.23 -49.68 -25.31
N GLY A 208 -7.21 -49.17 -26.06
CA GLY A 208 -8.57 -48.90 -25.57
C GLY A 208 -9.67 -49.94 -25.84
N LYS A 209 -9.39 -51.06 -26.54
CA LYS A 209 -10.43 -52.08 -26.85
C LYS A 209 -10.46 -53.20 -25.80
N GLY A 210 -11.23 -52.98 -24.73
CA GLY A 210 -11.58 -54.02 -23.75
C GLY A 210 -12.45 -55.14 -24.35
N THR A 211 -12.32 -56.35 -23.81
CA THR A 211 -13.00 -57.58 -24.27
C THR A 211 -14.51 -57.56 -24.04
N THR A 212 -15.26 -58.04 -25.04
CA THR A 212 -16.73 -58.11 -25.03
C THR A 212 -17.23 -59.14 -24.00
N LYS A 213 -18.05 -58.71 -23.03
CA LYS A 213 -18.68 -59.59 -22.04
C LYS A 213 -19.70 -60.53 -22.69
N VAL A 214 -19.47 -61.84 -22.62
CA VAL A 214 -20.45 -62.87 -22.94
C VAL A 214 -21.33 -63.14 -21.71
N ARG A 215 -22.65 -63.06 -21.86
CA ARG A 215 -23.63 -63.36 -20.79
C ARG A 215 -23.99 -64.86 -20.85
N LYS A 216 -23.73 -65.61 -19.79
CA LYS A 216 -24.22 -66.99 -19.62
C LYS A 216 -25.67 -66.96 -19.11
N GLY A 217 -26.53 -67.76 -19.74
CA GLY A 217 -27.86 -68.12 -19.24
C GLY A 217 -27.79 -69.18 -18.15
#